data_AF-A0A6S5TZX7-F1
#
_entry.id   AF-A0A6S5TZX7-F1
#
_cell.length_a   1.000
_cell.length_b   1.000
_cell.length_c   1.000
_cell.angle_alpha   90.00
_cell.angle_beta   90.00
_cell.angle_gamma   90.00
#
_symmetry.space_group_name_H-M   'P 1'
#
loop_
_entity.id
_entity.type
_entity.pdbx_description
1 polymer ?
#
loop_
_entity_poly.entity_id
_entity_poly.type
_entity_poly.pdbx_seq_one_letter_code
_entity_poly.pdbx_strand_id
1 'polypeptide(L)' 'MSNRGEHPSVYYEGRDCRRAGGSKLANPFASYTFHGSWFLAGWNDMDLEIEQKNPKRAAKNKAA' A
#
# COMPACT_ATOMS: atom_id res chain seq x y z
N MET A 1 6.01 21.62 -6.02
CA MET A 1 4.62 21.14 -5.84
C MET A 1 4.68 19.62 -5.84
N SER A 2 4.30 18.96 -4.75
CA SER A 2 4.41 17.50 -4.65
C SER A 2 3.53 16.83 -5.72
N ASN A 3 4.09 15.88 -6.47
CA ASN A 3 3.48 15.08 -7.55
C ASN A 3 2.31 14.17 -7.09
N ARG A 4 1.40 14.68 -6.24
CA ARG A 4 0.19 13.96 -5.78
C ARG A 4 -0.97 14.05 -6.79
N GLY A 5 -0.66 14.21 -8.07
CA GLY A 5 -1.66 14.40 -9.14
C GLY A 5 -1.88 13.19 -10.03
N GLU A 6 -1.02 12.17 -9.95
CA GLU A 6 -1.11 11.00 -10.83
C GLU A 6 -2.21 10.03 -10.40
N HIS A 7 -2.44 9.91 -9.09
CA HIS A 7 -3.38 8.94 -8.52
C HIS A 7 -4.35 9.61 -7.54
N PRO A 8 -5.55 9.02 -7.30
CA PRO A 8 -6.52 9.55 -6.33
C PRO A 8 -5.96 9.67 -4.91
N SER A 9 -6.50 10.55 -4.08
CA SER A 9 -6.02 10.78 -2.69
C SER A 9 -5.93 9.49 -1.86
N VAL A 10 -6.94 8.61 -2.00
CA VAL A 10 -7.02 7.32 -1.29
C VAL A 10 -5.87 6.36 -1.61
N TYR A 11 -5.20 6.51 -2.75
CA TYR A 11 -3.97 5.78 -3.04
C TYR A 11 -2.86 6.16 -2.05
N TYR A 12 -2.67 7.46 -1.82
CA TYR A 12 -1.66 7.95 -0.88
C TYR A 12 -2.04 7.62 0.58
N GLU A 13 -3.32 7.57 0.92
CA GLU A 13 -3.79 7.08 2.23
C GLU A 13 -3.38 5.61 2.45
N GLY A 14 -3.50 4.76 1.44
CA GLY A 14 -3.04 3.38 1.49
C GLY A 14 -1.53 3.24 1.69
N ARG A 15 -0.75 4.08 0.98
CA ARG A 15 0.71 4.14 1.16
C ARG A 15 1.10 4.56 2.57
N ASP A 16 0.49 5.63 3.09
CA ASP A 16 0.78 6.15 4.42
C ASP A 16 0.36 5.15 5.51
N CYS A 17 -0.78 4.46 5.33
CA CYS A 17 -1.20 3.36 6.18
C CYS A 17 -0.14 2.26 6.25
N ARG A 18 0.38 1.80 5.11
CA ARG A 18 1.46 0.79 5.11
C ARG A 18 2.73 1.29 5.79
N ARG A 19 3.13 2.53 5.49
CA ARG A 19 4.34 3.16 6.05
C ARG A 19 4.26 3.27 7.57
N ALA A 20 3.07 3.53 8.13
CA ALA A 20 2.80 3.53 9.56
C ALA A 20 2.74 2.13 10.20
N GLY A 21 2.94 1.05 9.42
CA GLY A 21 2.83 -0.32 9.88
C GLY A 21 1.40 -0.89 9.87
N GLY A 22 0.44 -0.15 9.32
CA GLY A 22 -0.96 -0.57 9.21
C GLY A 22 -1.15 -1.73 8.24
N SER A 23 -2.18 -2.54 8.53
CA SER A 23 -2.61 -3.68 7.70
C SER A 23 -3.47 -3.22 6.52
N LYS A 24 -3.48 -3.99 5.43
CA LYS A 24 -4.41 -3.80 4.30
C LYS A 24 -5.89 -3.85 4.72
N LEU A 25 -6.19 -4.51 5.84
CA LEU A 25 -7.53 -4.58 6.43
C LEU A 25 -7.97 -3.27 7.09
N ALA A 26 -7.08 -2.28 7.24
CA ALA A 26 -7.43 -0.94 7.68
C ALA A 26 -8.11 -0.12 6.57
N ASN A 27 -8.24 -0.66 5.36
CA ASN A 27 -9.01 -0.04 4.29
C ASN A 27 -10.46 0.19 4.76
N PRO A 28 -10.93 1.45 4.85
CA PRO A 28 -12.29 1.74 5.30
C PRO A 28 -13.34 1.49 4.22
N PHE A 29 -12.92 1.21 2.98
CA PHE A 29 -13.79 0.98 1.83
C PHE A 29 -13.83 -0.51 1.48
N ALA A 30 -14.95 -0.96 0.91
CA ALA A 30 -15.02 -2.29 0.33
C ALA A 30 -14.04 -2.42 -0.85
N SER A 31 -13.26 -3.51 -0.87
CA SER A 31 -12.11 -3.68 -1.80
C SER A 31 -12.47 -3.54 -3.28
N TYR A 32 -13.69 -3.91 -3.67
CA TYR A 32 -14.17 -3.86 -5.05
C TYR A 32 -14.65 -2.46 -5.49
N THR A 33 -14.71 -1.50 -4.57
CA THR A 33 -15.07 -0.12 -4.90
C THR A 33 -13.86 0.63 -5.45
N PHE A 34 -14.09 1.69 -6.22
CA PHE A 34 -13.03 2.56 -6.74
C PHE A 34 -12.07 3.01 -5.62
N HIS A 35 -12.61 3.50 -4.50
CA HIS A 35 -11.80 3.96 -3.38
C HIS A 35 -11.04 2.81 -2.71
N GLY A 36 -11.69 1.68 -2.48
CA GLY A 36 -11.05 0.52 -1.86
C GLY A 36 -9.95 -0.09 -2.72
N SER A 37 -10.14 -0.15 -4.03
CA SER A 37 -9.13 -0.63 -4.98
C SER A 37 -7.90 0.27 -5.00
N TRP A 38 -8.08 1.60 -5.04
CA TRP A 38 -6.95 2.54 -5.03
C TRP A 38 -6.19 2.57 -3.70
N PHE A 39 -6.90 2.46 -2.56
CA PHE A 39 -6.25 2.31 -1.25
C PHE A 39 -5.36 1.07 -1.21
N LEU A 40 -5.87 -0.08 -1.66
CA LEU A 40 -5.12 -1.33 -1.68
C LEU A 40 -3.93 -1.28 -2.66
N ALA A 41 -4.09 -0.62 -3.81
CA ALA A 41 -3.00 -0.42 -4.75
C ALA A 41 -1.83 0.33 -4.09
N GLY A 42 -2.12 1.45 -3.42
CA GLY A 42 -1.09 2.22 -2.70
C GLY A 42 -0.46 1.44 -1.55
N TRP A 43 -1.27 0.71 -0.78
CA TRP A 43 -0.75 -0.13 0.29
C TRP A 43 0.22 -1.20 -0.24
N ASN A 44 -0.15 -1.89 -1.32
CA ASN A 44 0.66 -2.96 -1.94
C ASN A 44 1.96 -2.42 -2.55
N ASP A 45 1.91 -1.30 -3.28
CA ASP A 45 3.11 -0.68 -3.86
C ASP A 45 4.11 -0.29 -2.77
N MET A 46 3.62 0.30 -1.66
CA MET A 46 4.47 0.65 -0.53
C MET A 46 5.03 -0.60 0.17
N ASP A 47 4.28 -1.70 0.21
CA ASP A 47 4.77 -2.96 0.77
C ASP A 47 5.92 -3.52 -0.06
N LEU A 48 5.76 -3.57 -1.39
CA LEU A 48 6.81 -4.00 -2.32
C LEU A 48 8.06 -3.13 -2.22
N GLU A 49 7.92 -1.81 -2.14
CA GLU A 49 9.04 -0.88 -1.95
C GLU A 49 9.78 -1.12 -0.61
N ILE A 50 9.05 -1.45 0.47
CA ILE A 50 9.65 -1.80 1.76
C ILE A 50 10.37 -3.14 1.68
N GLU A 51 9.78 -4.13 1.00
CA GLU A 51 10.39 -5.44 0.78
C GLU A 51 11.66 -5.35 -0.05
N GLN A 52 11.67 -4.56 -1.12
CA GLN A 52 12.86 -4.32 -1.95
C GLN A 52 14.00 -3.69 -1.13
N LYS A 53 13.67 -2.77 -0.22
CA LYS A 53 14.66 -2.14 0.68
C LYS A 53 15.13 -3.07 1.80
N ASN A 54 14.43 -4.18 2.05
CA ASN A 54 14.80 -5.18 3.06
C ASN A 54 14.69 -6.60 2.50
N PRO A 55 15.71 -7.08 1.75
CA PRO A 55 15.67 -8.38 1.07
C PRO A 55 15.50 -9.58 2.01
N LYS A 56 15.85 -9.45 3.30
CA LYS A 56 15.60 -10.49 4.32
C LYS A 56 14.10 -10.69 4.57
N ARG A 57 13.28 -9.65 4.40
CA ARG A 57 11.82 -9.71 4.54
C ARG A 57 11.15 -10.30 3.29
N ALA A 58 11.63 -9.92 2.10
CA ALA A 58 11.16 -10.47 0.82
C ALA A 58 11.33 -12.00 0.73
N ALA A 59 12.45 -12.54 1.26
CA ALA A 59 12.70 -13.97 1.31
C ALA A 59 11.72 -14.73 2.23
N LYS A 60 11.25 -14.09 3.31
CA LYS A 60 10.33 -14.70 4.29
C LYS A 60 8.88 -14.77 3.76
N ASN A 61 8.47 -13.80 2.94
CA ASN A 61 7.12 -13.77 2.35
C ASN A 61 6.95 -14.71 1.14
N LYS A 62 8.04 -15.11 0.47
CA LYS A 62 8.00 -16.10 -0.63
C LYS A 62 7.88 -17.56 -0.17
N ALA A 63 8.13 -17.84 1.11
CA ALA A 63 8.17 -19.19 1.66
C ALA A 63 6.88 -19.58 2.41
N ALA A 64 5.84 -18.75 2.33
CA ALA A 64 4.55 -18.93 3.00
C ALA A 64 3.41 -19.14 2.00
#